data_AF-A0A522SNH2-F1
#
_entry.id   AF-A0A522SNH2-F1
#
_cell.length_a   1.000
_cell.length_b   1.000
_cell.length_c   1.000
_cell.angle_alpha   90.00
_cell.angle_beta   90.00
_cell.angle_gamma   90.00
#
_symmetry.space_group_name_H-M   'P 1'
#
loop_
_entity.id
_entity.type
_entity.pdbx_description
1 polymer ?
#
loop_
_entity_poly.entity_id
_entity_poly.type
_entity_poly.pdbx_seq_one_letter_code
_entity_poly.pdbx_strand_id
1 'polypeptide(L)'
;MRRKSGRARIERGSGEGQPATIPCIIEWDDLSPKEQLALKRLNRGHDPQLDPVTVERLLALGLAVQRPQGIGISRAGRELVINVLLGPDA
;
A
#
# COMPACT_ATOMS: atom_id res chain seq x y z
N MET A 1 9.86 21.93 56.64
CA MET A 1 11.19 22.10 56.00
C MET A 1 11.78 20.72 55.69
N ARG A 2 11.72 20.26 54.42
CA ARG A 2 12.61 19.27 53.76
C ARG A 2 12.14 19.10 52.31
N ARG A 3 13.05 19.28 51.36
CA ARG A 3 12.86 19.28 49.89
C ARG A 3 13.13 17.88 49.31
N LYS A 4 12.49 17.54 48.18
CA LYS A 4 13.02 16.88 46.96
C LYS A 4 11.83 16.37 46.11
N SER A 5 11.46 16.98 44.99
CA SER A 5 12.02 16.84 43.62
C SER A 5 12.22 15.40 43.15
N GLY A 6 11.42 14.94 42.17
CA GLY A 6 11.65 13.66 41.51
C GLY A 6 10.60 13.23 40.47
N ARG A 7 10.80 13.70 39.23
CA ARG A 7 10.56 13.00 37.95
C ARG A 7 9.11 12.77 37.45
N ALA A 8 8.80 13.49 36.38
CA ALA A 8 7.81 13.17 35.37
C ALA A 8 7.99 11.75 34.80
N ARG A 9 6.87 11.07 34.55
CA ARG A 9 6.80 9.98 33.58
C ARG A 9 5.68 10.27 32.59
N ILE A 10 6.09 10.64 31.39
CA ILE A 10 5.29 10.72 30.18
C ILE A 10 5.23 9.28 29.63
N GLU A 11 4.05 8.69 29.57
CA GLU A 11 3.74 7.56 28.67
C GLU A 11 2.48 8.03 27.93
N ARG A 12 2.55 8.65 26.74
CA ARG A 12 3.04 8.16 25.44
C ARG A 12 2.44 6.80 25.08
N GLY A 13 1.35 6.86 24.33
CA GLY A 13 0.67 5.72 23.75
C GLY A 13 -0.42 6.16 22.78
N SER A 14 -0.10 7.09 21.88
CA SER A 14 -0.85 7.27 20.64
C SER A 14 -0.69 6.00 19.82
N GLY A 15 -1.64 5.08 19.96
CA GLY A 15 -1.94 4.07 18.96
C GLY A 15 -3.21 4.50 18.29
N GLU A 16 -3.11 5.45 17.35
CA GLU A 16 -4.20 5.76 16.44
C GLU A 16 -4.67 4.44 15.84
N GLY A 17 -5.98 4.18 16.00
CA GLY A 17 -6.61 2.99 15.45
C GLY A 17 -6.27 2.91 13.97
N GLN A 18 -5.46 1.93 13.59
CA GLN A 18 -5.50 1.45 12.21
C GLN A 18 -6.95 1.07 11.96
N PRO A 19 -7.69 1.79 11.08
CA PRO A 19 -9.01 1.33 10.72
C PRO A 19 -8.82 -0.08 10.19
N ALA A 20 -9.55 -1.03 10.76
CA ALA A 20 -9.56 -2.40 10.29
C ALA A 20 -10.02 -2.37 8.82
N THR A 21 -9.05 -2.36 7.91
CA THR A 21 -9.32 -2.49 6.47
C THR A 21 -9.92 -3.87 6.32
N ILE A 22 -11.25 -3.93 6.20
CA ILE A 22 -11.93 -5.14 5.77
C ILE A 22 -11.24 -5.55 4.47
N PRO A 23 -10.75 -6.79 4.33
CA PRO A 23 -10.16 -7.24 3.08
C PRO A 23 -11.28 -7.31 2.04
N CYS A 24 -11.53 -6.19 1.38
CA CYS A 24 -12.33 -6.14 0.18
C CYS A 24 -11.50 -6.85 -0.89
N ILE A 25 -11.99 -7.98 -1.38
CA ILE A 25 -11.36 -8.69 -2.49
C ILE A 25 -11.49 -7.73 -3.68
N ILE A 26 -10.37 -7.16 -4.13
CA ILE A 26 -10.34 -6.24 -5.28
C ILE A 26 -10.18 -7.07 -6.54
N GLU A 27 -11.11 -6.94 -7.47
CA GLU A 27 -11.01 -7.56 -8.79
C GLU A 27 -10.36 -6.59 -9.80
N TRP A 28 -9.98 -7.10 -10.96
CA TRP A 28 -9.30 -6.29 -11.98
C TRP A 28 -10.16 -5.14 -12.49
N ASP A 29 -11.46 -5.39 -12.66
CA ASP A 29 -12.43 -4.43 -13.18
C ASP A 29 -12.83 -3.34 -12.17
N ASP A 30 -12.50 -3.53 -10.88
CA ASP A 30 -12.67 -2.49 -9.84
C ASP A 30 -11.60 -1.38 -9.95
N LEU A 31 -10.52 -1.64 -10.68
CA LEU A 31 -9.42 -0.69 -10.87
C LEU A 31 -9.68 0.21 -12.07
N SER A 32 -9.37 1.50 -11.91
CA SER A 32 -9.34 2.42 -13.05
C SER A 32 -8.27 2.01 -14.07
N PRO A 33 -8.41 2.42 -15.35
CA PRO A 33 -7.39 2.12 -16.38
C PRO A 33 -5.98 2.60 -16.01
N LYS A 34 -5.87 3.68 -15.22
CA LYS A 34 -4.59 4.19 -14.72
C LYS A 34 -3.98 3.26 -13.68
N GLU A 35 -4.76 2.80 -12.71
CA GLU A 35 -4.33 1.84 -11.68
C GLU A 35 -3.93 0.50 -12.31
N GLN A 36 -4.72 0.00 -13.26
CA GLN A 36 -4.42 -1.20 -14.04
C GLN A 36 -3.08 -1.08 -14.79
N LEU A 37 -2.87 0.04 -15.50
CA LEU A 37 -1.63 0.30 -16.23
C LEU A 37 -0.43 0.39 -15.27
N ALA A 38 -0.59 1.08 -14.14
CA ALA A 38 0.43 1.21 -13.11
C ALA A 38 0.83 -0.16 -12.56
N LEU A 39 -0.13 -1.05 -12.24
CA LEU A 39 0.18 -2.40 -11.77
C LEU A 39 0.90 -3.23 -12.84
N LYS A 40 0.49 -3.15 -14.11
CA LYS A 40 1.20 -3.80 -15.22
C LYS A 40 2.65 -3.33 -15.33
N ARG A 41 2.91 -2.04 -15.14
CA ARG A 41 4.28 -1.47 -15.17
C ARG A 41 5.09 -1.87 -13.94
N LEU A 42 4.52 -1.78 -12.75
CA LEU A 42 5.16 -2.24 -11.51
C LEU A 42 5.50 -3.74 -11.54
N ASN A 43 4.69 -4.56 -12.21
CA ASN A 43 4.98 -5.97 -12.44
C ASN A 43 6.20 -6.19 -13.36
N ARG A 44 6.48 -5.25 -14.28
CA ARG A 44 7.66 -5.28 -15.17
C ARG A 44 8.92 -4.72 -14.50
N GLY A 45 8.79 -4.06 -13.36
CA GLY A 45 9.90 -3.47 -12.61
C GLY A 45 9.57 -2.08 -12.07
N HIS A 46 10.59 -1.25 -11.93
CA HIS A 46 10.42 0.12 -11.45
C HIS A 46 9.60 0.96 -12.44
N ASP A 47 8.61 1.70 -11.95
CA ASP A 47 7.90 2.70 -12.76
C ASP A 47 8.19 4.12 -12.22
N PRO A 48 9.05 4.89 -12.89
CA PRO A 48 9.41 6.24 -12.45
C PRO A 48 8.32 7.29 -12.71
N GLN A 49 7.21 6.93 -13.38
CA GLN A 49 6.14 7.85 -13.76
C GLN A 49 4.82 7.59 -13.00
N LEU A 50 4.85 6.85 -11.89
CA LEU A 50 3.65 6.67 -11.07
C LEU A 50 3.23 8.00 -10.46
N ASP A 51 2.00 8.44 -10.75
CA ASP A 51 1.47 9.64 -10.13
C ASP A 51 1.15 9.37 -8.64
N PRO A 52 1.30 10.38 -7.75
CA PRO A 52 1.14 10.19 -6.31
C PRO A 52 -0.25 9.69 -5.90
N VAL A 53 -1.30 10.08 -6.62
CA VAL A 53 -2.68 9.70 -6.31
C VAL A 53 -2.88 8.21 -6.58
N THR A 54 -2.41 7.72 -7.72
CA THR A 54 -2.41 6.29 -8.05
C THR A 54 -1.58 5.49 -7.06
N VAL A 55 -0.41 6.00 -6.63
CA VAL A 55 0.41 5.35 -5.59
C VAL A 55 -0.37 5.19 -4.30
N GLU A 56 -0.96 6.27 -3.79
CA GLU A 56 -1.70 6.27 -2.53
C GLU A 56 -2.87 5.29 -2.58
N ARG A 57 -3.62 5.29 -3.69
CA ARG A 57 -4.73 4.36 -3.93
C ARG A 57 -4.26 2.92 -3.93
N LEU A 58 -3.21 2.58 -4.69
CA LEU A 58 -2.68 1.21 -4.76
C LEU A 58 -2.09 0.73 -3.43
N LEU A 59 -1.49 1.63 -2.64
CA LEU A 59 -1.04 1.33 -1.28
C LEU A 59 -2.22 1.06 -0.35
N ALA A 60 -3.27 1.89 -0.41
CA ALA A 60 -4.49 1.72 0.40
C ALA A 60 -5.23 0.42 0.06
N LEU A 61 -5.22 0.00 -1.20
CA LEU A 61 -5.78 -1.28 -1.66
C LEU A 61 -4.87 -2.48 -1.38
N GLY A 62 -3.65 -2.28 -0.87
CA GLY A 62 -2.68 -3.34 -0.62
C GLY A 62 -2.11 -4.00 -1.89
N LEU A 63 -2.26 -3.36 -3.05
CA LEU A 63 -1.76 -3.85 -4.35
C LEU A 63 -0.34 -3.35 -4.66
N ALA A 64 0.08 -2.27 -4.02
CA ALA A 64 1.46 -1.78 -4.00
C ALA A 64 2.03 -1.80 -2.58
N VAL A 65 3.35 -1.68 -2.48
CA VAL A 65 4.08 -1.55 -1.21
C VAL A 65 5.19 -0.51 -1.32
N GLN A 66 5.35 0.29 -0.26
CA GLN A 66 6.51 1.18 -0.13
C GLN A 66 7.74 0.36 0.26
N ARG A 67 8.82 0.48 -0.50
CA ARG A 67 10.13 -0.13 -0.20
C ARG A 67 11.20 0.94 -0.07
N PRO A 68 12.38 0.64 0.53
CA PRO A 68 13.49 1.59 0.61
C PRO A 68 13.95 2.13 -0.75
N GLN A 69 13.77 1.33 -1.81
CA GLN A 69 14.18 1.68 -3.17
C GLN A 69 13.11 2.43 -3.96
N GLY A 70 11.87 2.51 -3.46
CA GLY A 70 10.73 3.09 -4.18
C GLY A 70 9.45 2.26 -4.03
N ILE A 71 8.44 2.59 -4.82
CA ILE A 71 7.18 1.84 -4.87
C ILE A 71 7.39 0.54 -5.65
N GLY A 72 6.92 -0.57 -5.10
CA GLY A 72 6.90 -1.86 -5.77
C GLY A 72 5.54 -2.52 -5.72
N ILE A 73 5.31 -3.50 -6.58
CA ILE A 73 4.10 -4.32 -6.54
C ILE A 73 4.07 -5.21 -5.29
N SER A 74 2.89 -5.37 -4.70
CA SER A 74 2.66 -6.34 -3.62
C SER A 74 2.45 -7.75 -4.20
N ARG A 75 2.38 -8.77 -3.33
CA ARG A 75 2.02 -10.12 -3.78
C ARG A 75 0.61 -10.14 -4.39
N ALA A 76 -0.37 -9.54 -3.71
CA ALA A 76 -1.75 -9.49 -4.16
C ALA A 76 -1.88 -8.74 -5.51
N GLY A 77 -1.20 -7.60 -5.64
CA GLY A 77 -1.16 -6.87 -6.91
C GLY A 77 -0.53 -7.68 -8.04
N ARG A 78 0.53 -8.46 -7.74
CA ARG A 78 1.18 -9.33 -8.73
C ARG A 78 0.28 -10.47 -9.16
N GLU A 79 -0.39 -11.14 -8.23
CA GLU A 79 -1.35 -12.20 -8.53
C GLU A 79 -2.50 -11.66 -9.42
N LEU A 80 -3.03 -10.47 -9.08
CA LEU A 80 -4.06 -9.80 -9.88
C LEU A 80 -3.61 -9.55 -11.34
N VAL A 81 -2.41 -8.98 -11.52
CA VAL A 81 -1.86 -8.71 -12.86
C VAL A 81 -1.58 -10.00 -13.63
N ILE A 82 -1.03 -11.03 -12.99
CA ILE A 82 -0.72 -12.30 -13.64
C ILE A 82 -2.01 -12.99 -14.11
N ASN A 83 -3.05 -13.01 -13.28
CA ASN A 83 -4.34 -13.61 -13.66
C ASN A 83 -4.94 -12.97 -14.92
N VAL A 84 -4.69 -11.67 -15.12
CA VAL A 84 -5.15 -10.94 -16.30
C VAL A 84 -4.24 -11.18 -17.51
N LEU A 85 -2.92 -11.22 -17.30
CA LEU A 85 -1.95 -11.41 -18.38
C LEU A 85 -1.83 -12.86 -18.87
N LEU A 86 -2.28 -13.84 -18.09
CA LEU A 86 -2.25 -15.26 -18.41
C LEU A 86 -3.66 -15.88 -18.46
N GLY A 87 -4.69 -15.05 -18.34
CA GLY A 87 -6.08 -15.46 -18.44
C GLY A 87 -6.41 -16.01 -19.85
N PRO A 88 -7.61 -16.60 -20.03
CA PRO A 88 -8.00 -17.25 -21.29
C PRO A 88 -7.99 -16.34 -22.53
N ASP A 89 -7.93 -15.02 -22.35
CA ASP A 89 -7.90 -14.00 -23.41
C ASP A 89 -6.52 -13.35 -23.63
N ALA A 90 -5.44 -13.93 -23.09
CA ALA A 90 -4.06 -13.44 -23.24
C ALA A 90 -3.36 -13.91 -24.53
#